data_AF-A0A0L6UII6-F1
#
_entry.id   AF-A0A0L6UII6-F1
#
_cell.length_a   1.000
_cell.length_b   1.000
_cell.length_c   1.000
_cell.angle_alpha   90.00
_cell.angle_beta   90.00
_cell.angle_gamma   90.00
#
_symmetry.space_group_name_H-M   'P 1'
#
loop_
_entity.id
_entity.type
_entity.pdbx_description
1 polymer ?
#
loop_
_entity_poly.entity_id
_entity_poly.type
_entity_poly.pdbx_seq_one_letter_code
_entity_poly.pdbx_strand_id
1 'polypeptide(L)'
;RLSQPPSSSTCNSNPASSAMIQGNSESFQNNSANNENSKGNSSSTWKQTPGVHTVKQSMKEDQFYMKKIKVMSQHSSNYRDQTVAMVKTKVIRQQVAEAEVTHMRTK
;
A
#
# COMPACT_ATOMS: atom_id res chain seq x y z
N ARG A 1 31.64 -12.05 8.27
CA ARG A 1 31.04 -12.54 7.01
C ARG A 1 29.53 -12.38 7.13
N LEU A 2 28.96 -11.35 6.50
CA LEU A 2 27.52 -11.13 6.45
C LEU A 2 26.95 -11.93 5.27
N SER A 3 25.96 -12.77 5.52
CA SER A 3 25.22 -13.50 4.48
C SER A 3 23.93 -12.74 4.13
N GLN A 4 23.78 -12.36 2.87
CA GLN A 4 22.55 -11.81 2.28
C GLN A 4 21.60 -12.95 1.85
N PRO A 5 20.27 -12.75 1.84
CA PRO A 5 19.32 -13.71 1.27
C PRO A 5 19.13 -13.54 -0.27
N PRO A 6 18.65 -14.58 -0.98
CA PRO A 6 18.54 -14.59 -2.44
C PRO A 6 17.33 -13.81 -2.98
N SER A 7 17.53 -13.22 -4.16
CA SER A 7 16.59 -12.42 -4.96
C SER A 7 15.40 -13.25 -5.46
N SER A 8 14.17 -12.78 -5.25
CA SER A 8 12.96 -13.41 -5.79
C SER A 8 12.52 -12.76 -7.11
N SER A 9 12.37 -13.63 -8.11
CA SER A 9 11.81 -13.48 -9.47
C SER A 9 10.70 -12.43 -9.66
N THR A 10 10.89 -11.55 -10.64
CA THR A 10 9.89 -10.64 -11.20
C THR A 10 9.17 -11.34 -12.36
N CYS A 11 7.88 -11.61 -12.24
CA CYS A 11 7.07 -12.08 -13.38
C CYS A 11 6.63 -10.88 -14.24
N ASN A 12 7.21 -10.79 -15.44
CA ASN A 12 6.86 -9.88 -16.52
C ASN A 12 5.54 -10.32 -17.19
N SER A 13 4.71 -9.36 -17.57
CA SER A 13 3.68 -9.52 -18.59
C SER A 13 3.52 -8.21 -19.35
N ASN A 14 4.13 -8.13 -20.53
CA ASN A 14 3.86 -7.10 -21.53
C ASN A 14 2.63 -7.52 -22.36
N PRO A 15 1.76 -6.58 -22.73
CA PRO A 15 1.09 -6.62 -24.01
C PRO A 15 1.61 -5.47 -24.90
N ALA A 16 2.30 -5.82 -25.97
CA ALA A 16 2.59 -4.88 -27.05
C ALA A 16 1.30 -4.65 -27.86
N SER A 17 0.86 -3.40 -27.97
CA SER A 17 0.00 -2.96 -29.08
C SER A 17 0.29 -1.50 -29.44
N SER A 18 0.87 -1.35 -30.63
CA SER A 18 0.88 -0.21 -31.53
C SER A 18 0.93 1.21 -30.97
N ALA A 19 2.13 1.78 -30.97
CA ALA A 19 2.33 3.22 -31.13
C ALA A 19 2.00 3.62 -32.58
N MET A 20 0.92 4.39 -32.77
CA MET A 20 0.70 5.37 -33.85
C MET A 20 -0.74 5.89 -33.72
N ILE A 21 -0.94 7.11 -33.20
CA ILE A 21 -1.71 8.20 -33.84
C ILE A 21 -1.18 9.51 -33.24
N GLN A 22 -0.41 10.24 -34.04
CA GLN A 22 -0.24 11.69 -33.92
C GLN A 22 -1.33 12.33 -34.78
N GLY A 23 -2.15 13.19 -34.16
CA GLY A 23 -3.24 13.91 -34.82
C GLY A 23 -3.80 14.98 -33.88
N ASN A 24 -3.40 16.22 -34.18
CA ASN A 24 -3.91 17.50 -33.67
C ASN A 24 -5.45 17.53 -33.72
N SER A 25 -6.27 18.35 -33.06
CA SER A 25 -6.24 19.72 -32.53
C SER A 25 -7.53 19.78 -31.67
N GLU A 26 -7.76 20.58 -30.63
CA GLU A 26 -7.84 22.04 -30.66
C GLU A 26 -8.11 22.51 -29.23
N SER A 27 -7.29 23.45 -28.78
CA SER A 27 -7.51 24.26 -27.60
C SER A 27 -8.44 25.40 -28.00
N PHE A 28 -9.59 25.54 -27.33
CA PHE A 28 -10.34 26.80 -27.41
C PHE A 28 -9.77 27.79 -26.39
N GLN A 29 -8.68 28.44 -26.78
CA GLN A 29 -8.27 29.72 -26.24
C GLN A 29 -9.12 30.81 -26.89
N ASN A 30 -10.00 31.45 -26.11
CA ASN A 30 -10.53 32.76 -26.48
C ASN A 30 -9.77 33.81 -25.68
N ASN A 31 -8.73 34.38 -26.30
CA ASN A 31 -8.10 35.60 -25.82
C ASN A 31 -8.94 36.79 -26.29
N SER A 32 -9.28 37.70 -25.37
CA SER A 32 -9.54 39.10 -25.72
C SER A 32 -8.73 39.94 -24.74
N ALA A 33 -7.67 40.55 -25.28
CA ALA A 33 -6.77 41.41 -24.52
C ALA A 33 -7.44 42.75 -24.22
N ASN A 34 -7.25 43.28 -23.02
CA ASN A 34 -6.90 44.69 -22.83
C ASN A 34 -6.34 44.96 -21.43
N ASN A 35 -5.60 46.05 -21.40
CA ASN A 35 -4.49 46.45 -20.54
C ASN A 35 -4.86 46.85 -19.10
N GLU A 36 -3.81 46.92 -18.27
CA GLU A 36 -3.60 47.83 -17.13
C GLU A 36 -4.21 47.52 -15.74
N ASN A 37 -3.29 47.41 -14.77
CA ASN A 37 -3.39 47.72 -13.34
C ASN A 37 -4.70 47.37 -12.61
N SER A 38 -4.64 46.33 -11.76
CA SER A 38 -5.18 46.48 -10.41
C SER A 38 -4.53 45.54 -9.41
N LYS A 39 -3.92 46.15 -8.41
CA LYS A 39 -3.36 45.54 -7.22
C LYS A 39 -4.55 45.22 -6.31
N GLY A 40 -4.72 43.93 -5.99
CA GLY A 40 -5.71 43.45 -5.03
C GLY A 40 -6.80 42.62 -5.69
N ASN A 41 -6.85 41.33 -5.34
CA ASN A 41 -8.07 40.55 -5.34
C ASN A 41 -7.83 39.31 -4.47
N SER A 42 -8.41 39.33 -3.26
CA SER A 42 -8.58 38.14 -2.44
C SER A 42 -9.30 37.08 -3.27
N SER A 43 -8.59 36.04 -3.68
CA SER A 43 -9.15 34.94 -4.45
C SER A 43 -10.08 34.12 -3.55
N SER A 44 -11.35 34.54 -3.44
CA SER A 44 -12.40 33.67 -2.91
C SER A 44 -12.52 32.49 -3.88
N THR A 45 -11.82 31.41 -3.56
CA THR A 45 -11.85 30.19 -4.36
C THR A 45 -13.16 29.49 -4.05
N TRP A 46 -14.19 29.76 -4.85
CA TRP A 46 -15.43 29.01 -4.82
C TRP A 46 -15.14 27.57 -5.26
N LYS A 47 -14.94 26.66 -4.30
CA LYS A 47 -14.81 25.24 -4.61
C LYS A 47 -16.19 24.68 -4.89
N GLN A 48 -16.35 24.04 -6.05
CA GLN A 48 -17.57 23.34 -6.40
C GLN A 48 -17.79 22.19 -5.43
N THR A 49 -19.00 22.11 -4.86
CA THR A 49 -19.38 21.02 -3.98
C THR A 49 -19.39 19.71 -4.78
N PRO A 50 -18.80 18.62 -4.25
CA PRO A 50 -18.86 17.32 -4.91
C PRO A 50 -20.30 16.90 -5.16
N GLY A 51 -20.58 16.41 -6.37
CA GLY A 51 -21.89 15.89 -6.71
C GLY A 51 -22.23 14.64 -5.88
N VAL A 52 -23.52 14.33 -5.75
CA VAL A 52 -24.01 13.16 -5.00
C VAL A 52 -23.35 11.85 -5.43
N HIS A 53 -23.05 11.70 -6.73
CA HIS A 53 -22.35 10.52 -7.25
C HIS A 53 -20.92 10.41 -6.71
N THR A 54 -20.19 11.52 -6.67
CA THR A 54 -18.82 11.58 -6.12
C THR A 54 -18.81 11.21 -4.64
N VAL A 55 -19.75 11.76 -3.85
CA VAL A 55 -19.87 11.45 -2.41
C VAL A 55 -20.24 9.97 -2.19
N LYS A 56 -21.20 9.44 -2.96
CA LYS A 56 -21.58 8.02 -2.87
C LYS A 56 -20.41 7.09 -3.22
N GLN A 57 -19.60 7.47 -4.20
CA GLN A 57 -18.43 6.70 -4.61
C GLN A 57 -17.34 6.74 -3.53
N SER A 58 -17.01 7.92 -2.99
CA SER A 58 -15.99 8.05 -1.93
C SER A 58 -16.38 7.25 -0.69
N MET A 59 -17.65 7.26 -0.29
CA MET A 59 -18.12 6.47 0.85
C MET A 59 -17.94 4.96 0.62
N LYS A 60 -18.12 4.46 -0.61
CA LYS A 60 -17.88 3.04 -0.94
C LYS A 60 -16.38 2.71 -0.90
N GLU A 61 -15.55 3.61 -1.39
CA GLU A 61 -14.10 3.48 -1.37
C GLU A 61 -13.56 3.47 0.06
N ASP A 62 -14.05 4.36 0.93
CA ASP A 62 -13.70 4.40 2.36
C ASP A 62 -14.07 3.08 3.06
N GLN A 63 -15.27 2.56 2.78
CA GLN A 63 -15.69 1.26 3.32
C GLN A 63 -14.82 0.11 2.83
N PHE A 64 -14.44 0.11 1.54
CA PHE A 64 -13.53 -0.88 0.98
C PHE A 64 -12.14 -0.79 1.62
N TYR A 65 -11.60 0.42 1.75
CA TYR A 65 -10.30 0.68 2.34
C TYR A 65 -10.25 0.24 3.81
N MET A 66 -11.29 0.57 4.58
CA MET A 66 -11.42 0.13 5.97
C MET A 66 -11.45 -1.41 6.08
N LYS A 67 -12.20 -2.09 5.21
CA LYS A 67 -12.21 -3.56 5.16
C LYS A 67 -10.84 -4.12 4.80
N LYS A 68 -10.16 -3.52 3.82
CA LYS A 68 -8.81 -3.92 3.41
C LYS A 68 -7.81 -3.81 4.55
N ILE A 69 -7.78 -2.67 5.27
CA ILE A 69 -6.92 -2.49 6.45
C ILE A 69 -7.20 -3.57 7.49
N LYS A 70 -8.48 -3.80 7.82
CA LYS A 70 -8.87 -4.79 8.83
C LYS A 70 -8.35 -6.19 8.48
N VAL A 71 -8.56 -6.62 7.23
CA VAL A 71 -8.09 -7.94 6.77
C VAL A 71 -6.57 -8.03 6.81
N MET A 72 -5.86 -7.00 6.33
CA MET A 72 -4.40 -6.98 6.36
C MET A 72 -3.85 -7.02 7.80
N SER A 73 -4.45 -6.28 8.71
CA SER A 73 -4.07 -6.27 10.13
C SER A 73 -4.30 -7.62 10.80
N GLN A 74 -5.42 -8.27 10.51
CA GLN A 74 -5.72 -9.59 11.05
C GLN A 74 -4.73 -10.63 10.55
N HIS A 75 -4.44 -10.60 9.24
CA HIS A 75 -3.50 -11.52 8.61
C HIS A 75 -2.07 -11.33 9.15
N SER A 76 -1.61 -10.09 9.30
CA SER A 76 -0.26 -9.81 9.82
C SER A 76 -0.11 -10.19 11.29
N SER A 77 -1.13 -9.97 12.12
CA SER A 77 -1.13 -10.42 13.52
C SER A 77 -1.03 -11.94 13.60
N ASN A 78 -1.88 -12.66 12.85
CA ASN A 78 -1.90 -14.12 12.88
C ASN A 78 -0.53 -14.73 12.49
N TYR A 79 0.09 -14.19 11.43
CA TYR A 79 1.42 -14.63 11.00
C TYR A 79 2.50 -14.38 12.07
N ARG A 80 2.47 -13.21 12.71
CA ARG A 80 3.40 -12.88 13.80
C ARG A 80 3.20 -13.82 14.98
N ASP A 81 1.97 -14.04 15.39
CA ASP A 81 1.62 -14.89 16.54
C ASP A 81 2.06 -16.34 16.31
N GLN A 82 1.85 -16.85 15.10
CA GLN A 82 2.33 -18.18 14.70
C GLN A 82 3.85 -18.27 14.79
N THR A 83 4.57 -17.26 14.29
CA THR A 83 6.04 -17.23 14.35
C THR A 83 6.55 -17.20 15.78
N VAL A 84 5.94 -16.37 16.63
CA VAL A 84 6.29 -16.27 18.05
C VAL A 84 6.03 -17.59 18.78
N ALA A 85 4.88 -18.22 18.53
CA ALA A 85 4.53 -19.52 19.11
C ALA A 85 5.53 -20.62 18.71
N MET A 86 5.93 -20.66 17.43
CA MET A 86 6.93 -21.61 16.95
C MET A 86 8.28 -21.40 17.64
N VAL A 87 8.76 -20.16 17.74
CA VAL A 87 10.04 -19.86 18.39
C VAL A 87 10.03 -20.28 19.85
N LYS A 88 8.97 -19.91 20.60
CA LYS A 88 8.81 -20.33 22.00
C LYS A 88 8.82 -21.85 22.15
N THR A 89 8.10 -22.54 21.28
CA THR A 89 8.02 -24.01 21.30
C THR A 89 9.38 -24.64 21.05
N LYS A 90 10.18 -24.09 20.12
CA LYS A 90 11.55 -24.58 19.86
C LYS A 90 12.45 -24.46 21.09
N VAL A 91 12.40 -23.30 21.76
CA VAL A 91 13.17 -23.07 23.00
C VAL A 91 12.79 -24.08 24.08
N ILE A 92 11.50 -24.29 24.32
CA ILE A 92 11.03 -25.26 25.32
C ILE A 92 11.49 -26.68 24.98
N ARG A 93 11.34 -27.10 23.72
CA ARG A 93 11.79 -28.45 23.28
C ARG A 93 13.28 -28.64 23.47
N GLN A 94 14.07 -27.61 23.20
CA GLN A 94 15.52 -27.67 23.41
C GLN A 94 15.86 -27.81 24.89
N GLN A 95 15.24 -27.01 25.76
CA GLN A 95 15.45 -27.09 27.21
C GLN A 95 15.05 -28.45 27.77
N VAL A 96 13.94 -29.02 27.31
CA VAL A 96 13.50 -30.37 27.70
C VAL A 96 14.54 -31.41 27.29
N ALA A 97 15.01 -31.37 26.04
CA ALA A 97 16.03 -32.31 25.57
C ALA A 97 17.35 -32.19 26.37
N GLU A 98 17.79 -30.98 26.67
CA GLU A 98 18.99 -30.74 27.49
C GLU A 98 18.82 -31.26 28.93
N ALA A 99 17.63 -31.08 29.52
CA ALA A 99 17.32 -31.59 30.85
C ALA A 99 17.28 -33.12 30.90
N GLU A 100 16.71 -33.77 29.89
CA GLU A 100 16.70 -35.23 29.76
C GLU A 100 18.12 -35.80 29.66
N VAL A 101 18.97 -35.23 28.81
CA VAL A 101 20.38 -35.64 28.67
C VAL A 101 21.13 -35.48 30.00
N THR A 102 20.91 -34.35 30.69
CA THR A 102 21.55 -34.09 31.99
C THR A 102 21.12 -35.10 33.04
N HIS A 103 19.82 -35.38 33.15
CA HIS A 103 19.27 -36.36 34.08
C HIS A 103 19.83 -37.77 33.86
N MET A 104 19.94 -38.19 32.60
CA MET A 104 20.52 -39.49 32.23
C MET A 104 22.01 -39.58 32.55
N ARG A 105 22.73 -38.46 32.53
CA ARG A 105 24.16 -38.39 32.86
C ARG A 105 24.43 -38.43 34.37
N THR A 106 23.48 -37.96 35.17
CA THR A 106 23.62 -37.86 36.64
C THR A 106 23.07 -39.06 37.41
N LYS A 107 22.47 -40.03 36.72
CA LYS A 107 22.09 -41.33 37.27
C LYS A 107 23.21 -42.36 37.05
#